data_AF-A0A0F9AKR6-F1
#
_entry.id   AF-A0A0F9AKR6-F1
#
_cell.length_a   1.000
_cell.length_b   1.000
_cell.length_c   1.000
_cell.angle_alpha   90.00
_cell.angle_beta   90.00
_cell.angle_gamma   90.00
#
_symmetry.space_group_name_H-M   'P 1'
#
loop_
_entity.id
_entity.type
_entity.pdbx_description
1 polymer ?
#
loop_
_entity_poly.entity_id
_entity_poly.type
_entity_poly.pdbx_seq_one_letter_code
_entity_poly.pdbx_strand_id
1 'polypeptide(L)'
;MVTPRNQEAILRRATQLKRDHEQSSRSRTRVRAILNGGVGAIQALLGPHVTDEDLPWPNLMLSGLTRLAQKIGNRPDVRVDPPNDTDNQLPRKRAERRERIVEAYDLDDRIELQLPQVGRWLPGYGFAVWTIGSRLSPEGFPYPHAELRDPFDCFPSAWGVD
;
A
#
# COMPACT_ATOMS: atom_id res chain seq x y z
N MET A 1 22.72 -51.90 -6.97
CA MET A 1 21.46 -52.22 -7.66
C MET A 1 20.31 -51.65 -6.84
N VAL A 2 19.65 -50.60 -7.33
CA VAL A 2 18.45 -50.03 -6.69
C VAL A 2 17.30 -50.98 -6.97
N THR A 3 16.64 -51.48 -5.93
CA THR A 3 15.49 -52.38 -6.06
C THR A 3 14.35 -51.69 -6.81
N PRO A 4 13.68 -52.34 -7.78
CA PRO A 4 12.67 -51.73 -8.64
C PRO A 4 11.48 -51.12 -7.87
N ARG A 5 11.19 -51.67 -6.68
CA ARG A 5 10.16 -51.19 -5.74
C ARG A 5 10.43 -49.78 -5.19
N ASN A 6 11.69 -49.35 -5.12
CA ASN A 6 12.06 -47.99 -4.69
C ASN A 6 11.87 -46.95 -5.80
N GLN A 7 12.09 -47.31 -7.06
CA GLN A 7 11.93 -46.38 -8.19
C GLN A 7 10.45 -46.01 -8.40
N GLU A 8 9.54 -46.98 -8.31
CA GLU A 8 8.10 -46.71 -8.37
C GLU A 8 7.61 -45.83 -7.21
N ALA A 9 8.14 -46.03 -6.01
CA ALA A 9 7.81 -45.20 -4.85
C ALA A 9 8.30 -43.75 -5.02
N ILE A 10 9.49 -43.56 -5.57
CA ILE A 10 10.04 -42.23 -5.90
C ILE A 10 9.20 -41.54 -6.97
N LEU A 11 8.82 -42.26 -8.05
CA LEU A 11 7.96 -41.74 -9.11
C LEU A 11 6.56 -41.38 -8.60
N ARG A 12 5.97 -42.21 -7.73
CA ARG A 12 4.68 -41.91 -7.07
C ARG A 12 4.77 -40.67 -6.19
N ARG A 13 5.87 -40.50 -5.46
CA ARG A 13 6.07 -39.32 -4.60
C ARG A 13 6.30 -38.05 -5.43
N ALA A 14 7.08 -38.14 -6.51
CA ALA A 14 7.30 -37.03 -7.44
C ALA A 14 6.00 -36.59 -8.14
N THR A 15 5.18 -37.55 -8.58
CA THR A 15 3.87 -37.26 -9.19
C THR A 15 2.88 -36.66 -8.18
N GLN A 16 2.88 -37.12 -6.93
CA GLN A 16 2.10 -36.50 -5.85
C GLN A 16 2.53 -35.05 -5.61
N LEU A 17 3.84 -34.80 -5.46
CA LEU A 17 4.39 -33.45 -5.30
C LEU A 17 4.03 -32.52 -6.46
N LYS A 18 4.06 -33.03 -7.69
CA LYS A 18 3.63 -32.26 -8.87
C LYS A 18 2.15 -31.87 -8.78
N ARG A 19 1.27 -32.80 -8.40
CA ARG A 19 -0.17 -32.53 -8.21
C ARG A 19 -0.40 -31.51 -7.09
N ASP A 20 0.27 -31.67 -5.95
CA ASP A 20 0.17 -30.76 -4.81
C ASP A 20 0.65 -29.35 -5.20
N HIS A 21 1.73 -29.26 -5.99
CA HIS A 21 2.24 -28.01 -6.53
C HIS A 21 1.25 -27.36 -7.50
N GLU A 22 0.66 -28.10 -8.43
CA GLU A 22 -0.35 -27.60 -9.37
C GLU A 22 -1.59 -27.09 -8.63
N GLN A 23 -2.05 -27.80 -7.59
CA GLN A 23 -3.16 -27.38 -6.75
C GLN A 23 -2.83 -26.12 -5.95
N SER A 24 -1.63 -26.06 -5.35
CA SER A 24 -1.13 -24.88 -4.63
C SER A 24 -0.92 -23.67 -5.55
N SER A 25 -0.50 -23.89 -6.79
CA SER A 25 -0.32 -22.83 -7.79
C SER A 25 -1.66 -22.18 -8.16
N ARG A 26 -2.71 -23.01 -8.40
CA ARG A 26 -4.06 -22.53 -8.69
C ARG A 26 -4.65 -21.70 -7.54
N SER A 27 -4.47 -22.16 -6.29
CA SER A 27 -4.95 -21.41 -5.12
C SER A 27 -4.21 -20.08 -4.95
N ARG A 28 -2.90 -20.04 -5.16
CA ARG A 28 -2.11 -18.79 -5.12
C ARG A 28 -2.55 -17.79 -6.18
N THR A 29 -2.80 -18.25 -7.41
CA THR A 29 -3.28 -17.38 -8.49
C THR A 29 -4.65 -16.80 -8.16
N ARG A 30 -5.55 -17.61 -7.60
CA ARG A 30 -6.87 -17.16 -7.12
C ARG A 30 -6.74 -16.13 -6.00
N VAL A 31 -5.92 -16.39 -4.99
CA VAL A 31 -5.67 -15.45 -3.88
C VAL A 31 -5.07 -14.15 -4.39
N ARG A 32 -4.11 -14.22 -5.32
CA ARG A 32 -3.50 -13.03 -5.92
C ARG A 32 -4.51 -12.21 -6.72
N ALA A 33 -5.40 -12.86 -7.46
CA ALA A 33 -6.49 -12.18 -8.18
C ALA A 33 -7.42 -11.44 -7.20
N ILE A 34 -7.80 -12.08 -6.10
CA ILE A 34 -8.63 -11.48 -5.04
C ILE A 34 -7.94 -10.25 -4.43
N LEU A 35 -6.66 -10.37 -4.09
CA LEU A 35 -5.87 -9.28 -3.51
C LEU A 35 -5.63 -8.11 -4.47
N ASN A 36 -5.58 -8.37 -5.77
CA ASN A 36 -5.42 -7.33 -6.78
C ASN A 36 -6.70 -6.52 -7.03
N GLY A 37 -7.86 -6.98 -6.52
CA GLY A 37 -9.14 -6.32 -6.67
C GLY A 37 -9.68 -6.27 -8.09
N GLY A 38 -10.83 -5.61 -8.26
CA GLY A 38 -11.49 -5.40 -9.55
C GLY A 38 -12.21 -6.65 -10.09
N VAL A 39 -12.40 -6.70 -11.41
CA VAL A 39 -13.17 -7.77 -12.11
C VAL A 39 -12.62 -9.16 -11.77
N GLY A 40 -11.31 -9.34 -11.89
CA GLY A 40 -10.66 -10.62 -11.63
C GLY A 40 -10.76 -11.08 -10.17
N ALA A 41 -10.88 -10.17 -9.21
CA ALA A 41 -11.10 -10.51 -7.81
C ALA A 41 -12.51 -11.05 -7.57
N ILE A 42 -13.52 -10.37 -8.11
CA ILE A 42 -14.92 -10.76 -7.95
C ILE A 42 -15.20 -12.07 -8.70
N GLN A 43 -14.67 -12.22 -9.91
CA GLN A 43 -14.77 -13.48 -10.66
C GLN A 43 -14.03 -14.63 -9.96
N ALA A 44 -12.87 -14.37 -9.36
CA ALA A 44 -12.17 -15.36 -8.54
C ALA A 44 -12.96 -15.74 -7.27
N LEU A 45 -13.73 -14.82 -6.68
CA LEU A 45 -14.57 -15.08 -5.51
C LEU A 45 -15.81 -15.89 -5.87
N LEU A 46 -16.58 -15.42 -6.86
CA LEU A 46 -17.86 -16.01 -7.25
C LEU A 46 -17.69 -17.29 -8.06
N GLY A 47 -16.61 -17.41 -8.84
CA GLY A 47 -16.29 -18.58 -9.64
C GLY A 47 -16.45 -18.36 -11.15
N PRO A 48 -16.05 -19.35 -11.96
CA PRO A 48 -15.91 -19.22 -13.42
C PRO A 48 -17.26 -19.16 -14.18
N HIS A 49 -18.38 -19.33 -13.48
CA HIS A 49 -19.73 -19.35 -14.06
C HIS A 49 -20.37 -17.96 -14.15
N VAL A 50 -19.74 -16.94 -13.57
CA VAL A 50 -20.24 -15.56 -13.60
C VAL A 50 -19.74 -14.87 -14.86
N THR A 51 -20.67 -14.38 -15.67
CA THR A 51 -20.37 -13.54 -16.85
C THR A 51 -20.17 -12.08 -16.43
N ASP A 52 -19.55 -11.26 -17.27
CA ASP A 52 -19.27 -9.85 -16.96
C ASP A 52 -20.54 -9.03 -16.64
N GLU A 53 -21.70 -9.44 -17.17
CA GLU A 53 -22.99 -8.79 -16.96
C GLU A 53 -23.59 -9.09 -15.58
N ASP A 54 -23.22 -10.23 -14.97
CA ASP A 54 -23.72 -10.68 -13.67
C ASP A 54 -22.89 -10.14 -12.49
N LEU A 55 -21.84 -9.35 -12.76
CA LEU A 55 -20.93 -8.88 -11.73
C LEU A 55 -21.58 -7.78 -10.87
N PRO A 56 -21.52 -7.89 -9.53
CA PRO A 56 -21.97 -6.82 -8.65
C PRO A 56 -21.04 -5.60 -8.76
N TRP A 57 -21.43 -4.62 -9.56
CA TRP A 57 -20.70 -3.37 -9.79
C TRP A 57 -20.26 -2.65 -8.49
N PRO A 58 -21.09 -2.54 -7.43
CA PRO A 58 -20.66 -1.90 -6.19
C PRO A 58 -19.46 -2.61 -5.54
N ASN A 59 -19.45 -3.94 -5.54
CA ASN A 59 -18.37 -4.72 -4.93
C ASN A 59 -17.10 -4.66 -5.79
N LEU A 60 -17.25 -4.62 -7.11
CA LEU A 60 -16.14 -4.42 -8.04
C LEU A 60 -15.47 -3.06 -7.81
N MET A 61 -16.27 -1.99 -7.72
CA MET A 61 -15.77 -0.64 -7.47
C MET A 61 -15.09 -0.54 -6.10
N LEU A 62 -15.74 -1.04 -5.04
CA LEU A 62 -15.16 -1.06 -3.69
C LEU A 62 -13.83 -1.83 -3.65
N SER A 63 -13.77 -2.98 -4.32
CA SER A 63 -12.57 -3.82 -4.42
C SER A 63 -11.43 -3.09 -5.16
N GLY A 64 -11.74 -2.45 -6.29
CA GLY A 64 -10.78 -1.65 -7.05
C GLY A 64 -10.26 -0.44 -6.27
N LEU A 65 -11.16 0.30 -5.63
CA LEU A 65 -10.82 1.47 -4.80
C LEU A 65 -9.96 1.07 -3.59
N THR A 66 -10.27 -0.05 -2.94
CA THR A 66 -9.47 -0.56 -1.83
C THR A 66 -8.05 -0.91 -2.27
N ARG A 67 -7.91 -1.52 -3.45
CA ARG A 67 -6.59 -1.81 -4.02
C ARG A 67 -5.82 -0.54 -4.35
N LEU A 68 -6.47 0.43 -4.97
CA LEU A 68 -5.87 1.72 -5.29
C LEU A 68 -5.40 2.42 -4.01
N ALA A 69 -6.24 2.44 -2.97
CA ALA A 69 -5.92 3.00 -1.67
C ALA A 69 -4.69 2.35 -1.04
N GLN A 70 -4.58 1.02 -1.09
CA GLN A 70 -3.38 0.31 -0.61
C GLN A 70 -2.12 0.67 -1.39
N LYS A 71 -2.23 0.89 -2.71
CA LYS A 71 -1.08 1.25 -3.54
C LYS A 71 -0.59 2.68 -3.26
N ILE A 72 -1.52 3.60 -3.04
CA ILE A 72 -1.23 5.01 -2.76
C ILE A 72 -0.79 5.21 -1.31
N GLY A 73 -1.37 4.47 -0.37
CA GLY A 73 -1.09 4.60 1.06
C GLY A 73 0.25 4.03 1.53
N ASN A 74 1.10 3.56 0.62
CA ASN A 74 2.47 3.19 0.96
C ASN A 74 3.30 4.44 1.24
N ARG A 75 4.16 4.38 2.26
CA ARG A 75 5.08 5.47 2.58
C ARG A 75 6.03 5.73 1.40
N PRO A 76 6.05 6.95 0.84
CA PRO A 76 7.07 7.33 -0.11
C PRO A 76 8.40 7.58 0.61
N ASP A 77 9.51 7.31 -0.07
CA ASP A 77 10.82 7.69 0.42
C ASP A 77 10.97 9.21 0.32
N VAL A 78 11.34 9.86 1.43
CA VAL A 78 11.61 11.30 1.47
C VAL A 78 12.94 11.54 0.77
N ARG A 79 12.93 12.38 -0.27
CA ARG A 79 14.15 12.80 -0.95
C ARG A 79 14.20 14.33 -0.99
N VAL A 80 15.30 14.89 -0.49
CA VAL A 80 15.54 16.34 -0.55
C VAL A 80 16.64 16.59 -1.56
N ASP A 81 16.30 17.15 -2.72
CA ASP A 81 17.30 17.50 -3.72
C ASP A 81 18.08 18.76 -3.30
N PRO A 82 19.40 18.81 -3.57
CA PRO A 82 20.19 20.01 -3.30
C PRO A 82 19.75 21.14 -4.25
N PRO A 83 19.76 22.41 -3.78
CA PRO A 83 19.25 23.54 -4.56
C PRO A 83 20.06 23.86 -5.83
N ASN A 84 21.32 23.45 -5.89
CA ASN A 84 22.17 23.57 -7.07
C ASN A 84 22.83 22.22 -7.39
N ASP A 85 22.84 21.84 -8.66
CA ASP A 85 23.57 20.68 -9.18
C ASP A 85 25.02 21.06 -9.51
N THR A 86 25.76 21.48 -8.48
CA THR A 86 27.20 21.75 -8.57
C THR A 86 27.92 20.68 -7.74
N ASP A 87 29.15 20.31 -8.12
CA ASP A 87 29.98 19.31 -7.41
C ASP A 87 30.38 19.68 -5.96
N ASN A 88 29.78 20.73 -5.40
CA ASN A 88 29.98 21.15 -4.02
C ASN A 88 29.36 20.13 -3.04
N GLN A 89 30.19 19.61 -2.13
CA GLN A 89 29.74 18.66 -1.12
C GLN A 89 28.88 19.29 0.00
N LEU A 90 29.02 20.60 0.25
CA LEU A 90 28.32 21.27 1.35
C LEU A 90 26.79 21.31 1.18
N PRO A 91 26.22 21.70 0.01
CA PRO A 91 24.79 21.62 -0.24
C PRO A 91 24.23 20.20 -0.14
N ARG A 92 24.97 19.20 -0.64
CA ARG A 92 24.60 17.78 -0.52
C ARG A 92 24.46 17.35 0.93
N LYS A 93 25.48 17.60 1.75
CA LYS A 93 25.44 17.29 3.20
C LYS A 93 24.29 18.01 3.93
N ARG A 94 23.94 19.23 3.51
CA ARG A 94 22.79 19.96 4.07
C ARG A 94 21.45 19.34 3.67
N ALA A 95 21.33 18.90 2.42
CA ALA A 95 20.15 18.20 1.91
C ALA A 95 19.96 16.85 2.62
N GLU A 96 21.01 16.03 2.70
CA GLU A 96 21.04 14.77 3.45
C GLU A 96 20.70 14.96 4.95
N ARG A 97 21.11 16.08 5.54
CA ARG A 97 20.75 16.42 6.91
C ARG A 97 19.25 16.75 7.03
N ARG A 98 18.69 17.51 6.08
CA ARG A 98 17.26 17.85 6.06
C ARG A 98 16.39 16.61 5.85
N GLU A 99 16.79 15.74 4.94
CA GLU A 99 16.10 14.46 4.66
C GLU A 99 15.97 13.63 5.94
N ARG A 100 17.08 13.42 6.67
CA ARG A 100 17.07 12.71 7.95
C ARG A 100 16.22 13.37 9.03
N ILE A 101 16.17 14.70 9.07
CA ILE A 101 15.34 15.43 10.03
C ILE A 101 13.85 15.22 9.73
N VAL A 102 13.45 15.32 8.46
CA VAL A 102 12.06 15.08 8.04
C VAL A 102 11.67 13.62 8.29
N GLU A 103 12.54 12.68 7.92
CA GLU A 103 12.29 11.25 8.13
C GLU A 103 12.09 10.90 9.61
N ALA A 104 12.86 11.53 10.51
CA ALA A 104 12.71 11.35 11.95
C ALA A 104 11.36 11.88 12.46
N TYR A 105 10.93 13.06 12.02
CA TYR A 105 9.63 13.60 12.40
C TYR A 105 8.47 12.76 11.85
N ASP A 106 8.55 12.29 10.60
CA ASP A 106 7.55 11.41 10.01
C ASP A 106 7.37 10.10 10.80
N LEU A 107 8.47 9.58 11.37
CA LEU A 107 8.48 8.39 12.20
C LEU A 107 7.81 8.64 13.56
N ASP A 108 8.13 9.76 14.21
CA ASP A 108 7.51 10.17 15.48
C ASP A 108 6.00 10.40 15.31
N ASP A 109 5.59 10.98 14.18
CA ASP A 109 4.19 11.26 13.82
C ASP A 109 3.43 10.03 13.33
N ARG A 110 4.12 8.91 13.13
CA ARG A 110 3.59 7.65 12.60
C ARG A 110 2.79 7.86 11.31
N ILE A 111 3.38 8.61 10.37
CA ILE A 111 2.75 8.90 9.08
C ILE A 111 2.39 7.61 8.31
N GLU A 112 3.11 6.51 8.54
CA GLU A 112 2.77 5.18 8.02
C GLU A 112 1.36 4.69 8.38
N LEU A 113 0.78 5.16 9.50
CA LEU A 113 -0.60 4.85 9.89
C LEU A 113 -1.60 5.83 9.26
N GLN A 114 -1.16 7.05 8.96
CA GLN A 114 -1.97 8.10 8.36
C GLN A 114 -2.13 7.90 6.84
N LEU A 115 -1.08 7.47 6.14
CA LEU A 115 -1.08 7.30 4.68
C LEU A 115 -2.10 6.27 4.14
N PRO A 116 -2.36 5.12 4.81
CA PRO A 116 -3.45 4.24 4.41
C PRO A 116 -4.82 4.90 4.45
N GLN A 117 -5.06 5.80 5.42
CA GLN A 117 -6.29 6.56 5.52
C GLN A 117 -6.40 7.59 4.39
N VAL A 118 -5.30 8.28 4.08
CA VAL A 118 -5.19 9.17 2.92
C VAL A 118 -5.47 8.44 1.62
N GLY A 119 -4.89 7.24 1.45
CA GLY A 119 -5.13 6.39 0.28
C GLY A 119 -6.62 6.05 0.09
N ARG A 120 -7.40 5.93 1.18
CA ARG A 120 -8.85 5.71 1.11
C ARG A 120 -9.62 6.98 0.75
N TRP A 121 -9.17 8.13 1.25
CA TRP A 121 -9.82 9.42 1.02
C TRP A 121 -9.56 9.98 -0.37
N LEU A 122 -8.35 9.83 -0.91
CA LEU A 122 -7.95 10.42 -2.19
C LEU A 122 -8.87 10.04 -3.37
N PRO A 123 -9.27 8.76 -3.58
CA PRO A 123 -10.19 8.41 -4.66
C PRO A 123 -11.60 9.00 -4.51
N GLY A 124 -12.04 9.28 -3.28
CA GLY A 124 -13.37 9.82 -3.00
C GLY A 124 -13.42 11.34 -2.98
N TYR A 125 -12.58 11.95 -2.14
CA TYR A 125 -12.55 13.40 -1.91
C TYR A 125 -11.65 14.16 -2.91
N GLY A 126 -10.68 13.49 -3.54
CA GLY A 126 -9.73 14.11 -4.47
C GLY A 126 -8.55 14.85 -3.81
N PHE A 127 -8.57 15.02 -2.49
CA PHE A 127 -7.49 15.65 -1.72
C PHE A 127 -7.38 15.07 -0.31
N ALA A 128 -6.27 15.36 0.36
CA ALA A 128 -6.03 15.08 1.76
C ALA A 128 -5.31 16.27 2.41
N VAL A 129 -5.55 16.48 3.71
CA VAL A 129 -5.04 17.65 4.42
C VAL A 129 -4.32 17.20 5.69
N TRP A 130 -3.11 17.74 5.88
CA TRP A 130 -2.39 17.67 7.14
C TRP A 130 -2.34 19.05 7.77
N THR A 131 -2.57 19.11 9.07
CA THR A 131 -2.31 20.31 9.86
C THR A 131 -0.96 20.18 10.53
N ILE A 132 -0.09 21.17 10.30
CA ILE A 132 1.25 21.22 10.89
C ILE A 132 1.19 22.11 12.14
N GLY A 133 1.35 21.49 13.31
CA GLY A 133 1.40 22.15 14.61
C GLY A 133 2.78 22.04 15.26
N SER A 134 2.86 22.40 16.54
CA SER A 134 4.05 22.22 17.37
C SER A 134 3.73 21.40 18.60
N ARG A 135 4.57 20.41 18.92
CA ARG A 135 4.49 19.60 20.14
C ARG A 135 5.76 19.75 20.95
N LEU A 136 5.67 19.62 22.28
CA LEU A 136 6.83 19.66 23.17
C LEU A 136 7.40 18.25 23.33
N SER A 137 8.73 18.14 23.19
CA SER A 137 9.47 16.92 23.52
C SER A 137 9.52 16.71 25.04
N PRO A 138 9.88 15.51 25.52
CA PRO A 138 10.09 15.25 26.94
C PRO A 138 11.12 16.20 27.59
N GLU A 139 12.04 16.75 26.80
CA GLU A 139 13.07 17.71 27.22
C GLU A 139 12.60 19.17 27.17
N GLY A 140 11.36 19.42 26.74
CA GLY A 140 10.76 20.75 26.65
C GLY A 140 11.09 21.52 25.37
N PHE A 141 11.70 20.88 24.37
CA PHE A 141 11.95 21.52 23.08
C PHE A 141 10.73 21.38 22.15
N PRO A 142 10.25 22.47 21.50
CA PRO A 142 9.18 22.37 20.53
C PRO A 142 9.68 21.74 19.22
N TYR A 143 8.91 20.81 18.67
CA TYR A 143 9.16 20.19 17.37
C TYR A 143 7.89 20.20 16.51
N PRO A 144 8.00 20.25 15.17
CA PRO A 144 6.85 20.23 14.28
C PRO A 144 6.14 18.86 14.35
N HIS A 145 4.81 18.87 14.30
CA HIS A 145 3.98 17.67 14.30
C HIS A 145 2.93 17.77 13.18
N ALA A 146 2.83 16.75 12.34
CA ALA A 146 1.85 16.61 11.28
C ALA A 146 0.71 15.68 11.70
N GLU A 147 -0.50 16.24 11.78
CA GLU A 147 -1.72 15.50 12.07
C GLU A 147 -2.64 15.47 10.84
N LEU A 148 -3.08 14.28 10.46
CA LEU A 148 -4.04 14.10 9.38
C LEU A 148 -5.42 14.60 9.81
N ARG A 149 -6.00 15.51 9.02
CA ARG A 149 -7.34 16.07 9.25
C ARG A 149 -8.33 15.50 8.24
N ASP A 150 -9.56 15.26 8.66
CA ASP A 150 -10.62 14.80 7.77
C ASP A 150 -10.87 15.86 6.67
N PRO A 151 -10.74 15.51 5.37
CA PRO A 151 -11.04 16.38 4.24
C PRO A 151 -12.45 16.96 4.29
N PHE A 152 -13.38 16.25 4.93
CA PHE A 152 -14.76 16.66 5.12
C PHE A 152 -14.89 17.96 5.91
N ASP A 153 -14.09 18.10 6.97
CA ASP A 153 -14.19 19.17 7.98
C ASP A 153 -13.21 20.32 7.74
N CYS A 154 -12.63 20.43 6.53
CA CYS A 154 -11.64 21.45 6.21
C CYS A 154 -11.97 22.20 4.92
N PHE A 155 -11.71 23.52 4.89
CA PHE A 155 -11.88 24.36 3.71
C PHE A 155 -10.72 24.15 2.71
N PRO A 156 -10.97 24.07 1.39
CA PRO A 156 -12.28 24.09 0.73
C PRO A 156 -12.93 22.70 0.78
N SER A 157 -13.95 22.51 1.63
CA SER A 157 -14.64 21.23 1.70
C SER A 157 -15.52 21.07 0.45
N ALA A 158 -15.89 19.84 0.11
CA ALA A 158 -16.81 19.55 -1.00
C ALA A 158 -18.17 20.26 -0.86
N TRP A 159 -18.49 20.79 0.33
CA TRP A 159 -19.70 21.54 0.64
C TRP A 159 -19.41 22.88 1.28
N GLY A 160 -18.34 23.56 0.82
CA GLY A 160 -17.98 24.95 1.12
C GLY A 160 -18.89 25.62 2.14
N VAL A 161 -18.43 25.61 3.40
CA VAL A 161 -18.92 26.38 4.55
C VAL A 161 -20.09 27.32 4.20
N ASP A 162 -21.31 26.94 4.57
CA ASP A 162 -22.41 27.91 4.74
C ASP A 162 -21.97 29.04 5.70
#